data_AF-A0A9D1CHH8-F1
#
_entry.id   AF-A0A9D1CHH8-F1
#
_cell.length_a   1.000
_cell.length_b   1.000
_cell.length_c   1.000
_cell.angle_alpha   90.00
_cell.angle_beta   90.00
_cell.angle_gamma   90.00
#
_symmetry.space_group_name_H-M   'P 1'
#
loop_
_entity.id
_entity.type
_entity.pdbx_description
1 polymer ?
#
loop_
_entity_poly.entity_id
_entity_poly.type
_entity_poly.pdbx_seq_one_letter_code
_entity_poly.pdbx_strand_id
1 'polypeptide(L)'
;MQRTDERYQAYVQILREELKPAMGCTEPIAVAYACAVARQTLGQLPQQVTLHVSGNIIKNVKSVVVPNTGGRRGLEVAAAVGTVAARAEAQLECIAHVTDQDMEAVEEYLAQERVTILPLDTTHPFDILVEVRAGEDVARVRMVDQHTNLVHVSRNGQVLQEREVPQGMQENPLQQLLTVEGILDFADSVDLEDIRQPIQQQAQLNWAISQEGLEGCYGAMIGKELMAQAGNDWKARLRARAAAGSDARMSGCELPVVIVSGSGNQGLTASLPVMEYAAMKGIGEEQMYRAMVVSNLLTVHQKTNLGRLSAFCGAVNAACAAAAAIAYLDGMGLDGVAHTLVNSLAVVSGMVCDGAKASCAAKISLALEAGLMGYEMYKAGHEFYDGDGIVKKGVENTLNMVARLGRLGMRETDREILRIMTGQ
;
A
#
# COMPACT_ATOMS: atom_id res chain seq x y z
N MET A 1 6.23 -11.31 25.73
CA MET A 1 6.87 -12.25 24.79
C MET A 1 8.39 -12.33 25.01
N GLN A 2 8.99 -13.52 25.09
CA GLN A 2 10.45 -13.65 25.20
C GLN A 2 11.10 -13.61 23.80
N ARG A 3 12.34 -13.10 23.69
CA ARG A 3 13.08 -13.05 22.41
C ARG A 3 13.32 -14.42 21.77
N THR A 4 13.27 -15.50 22.56
CA THR A 4 13.39 -16.90 22.10
C THR A 4 12.06 -17.50 21.62
N ASP A 5 10.94 -16.80 21.79
CA ASP A 5 9.64 -17.22 21.24
C ASP A 5 9.66 -17.09 19.71
N GLU A 6 9.15 -18.10 19.00
CA GLU A 6 9.08 -18.07 17.54
C GLU A 6 8.24 -16.89 17.01
N ARG A 7 7.20 -16.50 17.76
CA ARG A 7 6.33 -15.37 17.41
C ARG A 7 7.10 -14.05 17.47
N TYR A 8 8.04 -13.91 18.40
CA TYR A 8 8.88 -12.72 18.51
C TYR A 8 9.67 -12.53 17.22
N GLN A 9 10.37 -13.58 16.79
CA GLN A 9 11.20 -13.54 15.59
C GLN A 9 10.35 -13.32 14.33
N ALA A 10 9.19 -13.98 14.27
CA ALA A 10 8.23 -13.79 13.19
C ALA A 10 7.78 -12.33 13.09
N TYR A 11 7.43 -11.67 14.20
CA TYR A 11 6.90 -10.29 14.17
C TYR A 11 7.98 -9.28 13.79
N VAL A 12 9.21 -9.46 14.28
CA VAL A 12 10.37 -8.67 13.83
C VAL A 12 10.59 -8.83 12.33
N GLN A 13 10.55 -10.06 11.83
CA GLN A 13 10.73 -10.34 10.40
C GLN A 13 9.61 -9.74 9.56
N ILE A 14 8.35 -9.84 9.99
CA ILE A 14 7.20 -9.23 9.31
C ILE A 14 7.38 -7.71 9.20
N LEU A 15 7.79 -7.04 10.29
CA LEU A 15 8.06 -5.59 10.25
C LEU A 15 9.15 -5.25 9.22
N ARG A 16 10.23 -6.02 9.14
CA ARG A 16 11.31 -5.80 8.16
C ARG A 16 10.87 -6.06 6.71
N GLU A 17 10.02 -7.05 6.50
CA GLU A 17 9.54 -7.43 5.17
C GLU A 17 8.48 -6.48 4.62
N GLU A 18 7.59 -6.01 5.50
CA GLU A 18 6.42 -5.21 5.14
C GLU A 18 6.69 -3.70 5.21
N LEU A 19 7.63 -3.25 6.04
CA LEU A 19 8.01 -1.83 6.15
C LEU A 19 9.21 -1.50 5.26
N LYS A 20 8.92 -1.15 4.01
CA LYS A 20 9.94 -0.80 3.00
C LYS A 20 9.71 0.59 2.42
N PRO A 21 10.78 1.38 2.19
CA PRO A 21 10.70 2.61 1.41
C PRO A 21 10.18 2.34 -0.01
N ALA A 22 9.33 3.23 -0.50
CA ALA A 22 8.89 3.28 -1.89
C ALA A 22 8.56 4.72 -2.29
N MET A 23 8.81 5.07 -3.55
CA MET A 23 8.36 6.33 -4.15
C MET A 23 7.03 6.11 -4.88
N GLY A 24 6.17 7.12 -4.94
CA GLY A 24 4.90 7.04 -5.68
C GLY A 24 4.04 5.80 -5.40
N CYS A 25 3.23 5.40 -6.38
CA CYS A 25 2.51 4.13 -6.35
C CYS A 25 3.44 2.99 -6.83
N THR A 26 3.41 1.83 -6.18
CA THR A 26 4.37 0.74 -6.46
C THR A 26 4.04 0.00 -7.75
N GLU A 27 2.77 -0.02 -8.16
CA GLU A 27 2.30 -0.65 -9.40
C GLU A 27 2.83 0.01 -10.69
N PRO A 28 2.78 1.35 -10.90
CA PRO A 28 3.38 1.95 -12.08
C PRO A 28 4.91 1.75 -12.11
N ILE A 29 5.56 1.74 -10.94
CA ILE A 29 6.99 1.45 -10.84
C ILE A 29 7.28 0.00 -11.24
N ALA A 30 6.45 -0.96 -10.84
CA ALA A 30 6.63 -2.35 -11.24
C ALA A 30 6.42 -2.56 -12.75
N VAL A 31 5.48 -1.82 -13.37
CA VAL A 31 5.34 -1.78 -14.83
C VAL A 31 6.61 -1.22 -15.47
N ALA A 32 7.12 -0.09 -14.97
CA ALA A 32 8.35 0.52 -15.47
C ALA A 32 9.56 -0.43 -15.34
N TYR A 33 9.68 -1.10 -14.19
CA TYR A 33 10.71 -2.09 -13.92
C TYR A 33 10.64 -3.28 -14.89
N ALA A 34 9.45 -3.85 -15.10
CA ALA A 34 9.26 -4.96 -16.05
C ALA A 34 9.68 -4.56 -17.47
N CYS A 35 9.32 -3.35 -17.90
CA CYS A 35 9.70 -2.78 -19.19
C CYS A 35 11.22 -2.52 -19.30
N ALA A 36 11.87 -2.08 -18.23
CA ALA A 36 13.31 -1.88 -18.16
C ALA A 36 14.07 -3.21 -18.32
N VAL A 37 13.65 -4.25 -17.59
CA VAL A 37 14.23 -5.60 -17.69
C VAL A 37 14.02 -6.17 -19.10
N ALA A 38 12.84 -5.95 -19.70
CA ALA A 38 12.56 -6.41 -21.05
C ALA A 38 13.46 -5.73 -22.10
N ARG A 39 13.66 -4.41 -22.01
CA ARG A 39 14.62 -3.68 -22.85
C ARG A 39 16.05 -4.20 -22.65
N GLN A 40 16.50 -4.35 -21.40
CA GLN A 40 17.85 -4.82 -21.11
C GLN A 40 18.08 -6.22 -21.70
N THR A 41 17.07 -7.09 -21.60
CA THR A 41 17.09 -8.43 -22.19
C THR A 41 17.15 -8.39 -23.72
N LEU A 42 16.39 -7.48 -24.35
CA LEU A 42 16.44 -7.26 -25.80
C LEU A 42 17.81 -6.71 -26.26
N GLY A 43 18.46 -5.90 -25.44
CA GLY A 43 19.77 -5.30 -25.71
C GLY A 43 19.75 -4.03 -26.57
N GLN A 44 18.55 -3.54 -26.91
CA GLN A 44 18.35 -2.33 -27.71
C GLN A 44 17.00 -1.69 -27.40
N LEU A 45 16.78 -0.45 -27.84
CA LEU A 45 15.50 0.24 -27.66
C LEU A 45 14.43 -0.43 -28.55
N PRO A 46 13.32 -0.94 -27.96
CA PRO A 46 12.28 -1.58 -28.75
C PRO A 46 11.51 -0.59 -29.64
N GLN A 47 11.00 -1.11 -30.75
CA GLN A 47 10.06 -0.44 -31.66
C GLN A 47 8.61 -0.69 -31.26
N GLN A 48 8.34 -1.77 -30.52
CA GLN A 48 7.02 -2.12 -30.02
C GLN A 48 7.11 -2.70 -28.61
N VAL A 49 6.17 -2.31 -27.74
CA VAL A 49 5.98 -2.82 -26.39
C VAL A 49 4.53 -3.27 -26.26
N THR A 50 4.31 -4.56 -26.01
CA THR A 50 3.00 -5.11 -25.69
C THR A 50 2.97 -5.44 -24.19
N LEU A 51 2.14 -4.72 -23.44
CA LEU A 51 1.97 -4.88 -22.01
C LEU A 51 0.66 -5.62 -21.72
N HIS A 52 0.77 -6.86 -21.25
CA HIS A 52 -0.35 -7.64 -20.71
C HIS A 52 -0.37 -7.51 -19.19
N VAL A 53 -1.46 -7.00 -18.63
CA VAL A 53 -1.55 -6.72 -17.19
C VAL A 53 -2.85 -7.19 -16.57
N SER A 54 -2.78 -7.69 -15.34
CA SER A 54 -3.95 -8.05 -14.55
C SER A 54 -4.86 -6.83 -14.35
N GLY A 55 -6.16 -7.08 -14.12
CA GLY A 55 -7.13 -6.01 -13.88
C GLY A 55 -6.71 -5.06 -12.74
N ASN A 56 -6.19 -5.60 -11.63
CA ASN A 56 -5.77 -4.75 -10.50
C ASN A 56 -4.61 -3.80 -10.86
N ILE A 57 -3.70 -4.20 -11.74
CA ILE A 57 -2.64 -3.31 -12.25
C ILE A 57 -3.27 -2.21 -13.11
N ILE A 58 -4.21 -2.54 -14.01
CA ILE A 58 -4.94 -1.54 -14.79
C ILE A 58 -5.61 -0.52 -13.88
N LYS A 59 -6.36 -1.00 -12.89
CA LYS A 59 -7.06 -0.16 -11.90
C LYS A 59 -6.11 0.78 -11.16
N ASN A 60 -5.02 0.25 -10.62
CA ASN A 60 -4.11 1.02 -9.77
C ASN A 60 -3.24 2.01 -10.56
N VAL A 61 -2.93 1.72 -11.83
CA VAL A 61 -2.04 2.57 -12.64
C VAL A 61 -2.81 3.60 -13.48
N LYS A 62 -4.06 3.32 -13.87
CA LYS A 62 -4.83 4.12 -14.85
C LYS A 62 -4.90 5.62 -14.54
N SER A 63 -5.03 6.00 -13.27
CA SER A 63 -5.31 7.39 -12.87
C SER A 63 -4.24 8.04 -12.00
N VAL A 64 -3.19 7.30 -11.65
CA VAL A 64 -2.13 7.78 -10.75
C VAL A 64 -1.02 8.46 -11.53
N VAL A 65 -0.40 9.46 -10.92
CA VAL A 65 0.82 10.08 -11.45
C VAL A 65 1.99 9.09 -11.38
N VAL A 66 2.70 8.94 -12.49
CA VAL A 66 3.95 8.18 -12.55
C VAL A 66 5.07 9.10 -12.02
N PRO A 67 5.84 8.71 -10.99
CA PRO A 67 6.91 9.53 -10.43
C PRO A 67 7.91 10.00 -11.48
N ASN A 68 8.46 11.21 -11.31
CA ASN A 68 9.50 11.78 -12.18
C ASN A 68 9.12 11.91 -13.67
N THR A 69 7.81 12.04 -13.96
CA THR A 69 7.30 12.22 -15.33
C THR A 69 6.62 13.56 -15.58
N GLY A 70 6.79 14.54 -14.68
CA GLY A 70 6.16 15.86 -14.80
C GLY A 70 4.63 15.82 -14.72
N GLY A 71 4.06 14.92 -13.90
CA GLY A 71 2.62 14.84 -13.66
C GLY A 71 1.83 13.93 -14.62
N ARG A 72 2.52 13.23 -15.54
CA ARG A 72 1.92 12.27 -16.48
C ARG A 72 1.41 11.02 -15.75
N ARG A 73 0.43 10.35 -16.36
CA ARG A 73 -0.38 9.30 -15.73
C ARG A 73 -0.62 8.14 -16.67
N GLY A 74 -0.90 6.97 -16.10
CA GLY A 74 -1.36 5.81 -16.87
C GLY A 74 -0.28 4.78 -17.20
N LEU A 75 -0.72 3.67 -17.79
CA LEU A 75 0.12 2.50 -18.07
C LEU A 75 1.10 2.77 -19.20
N GLU A 76 0.67 3.52 -20.21
CA GLU A 76 1.45 3.89 -21.37
C GLU A 76 2.69 4.69 -20.96
N VAL A 77 2.49 5.66 -20.06
CA VAL A 77 3.57 6.48 -19.49
C VAL A 77 4.51 5.62 -18.65
N ALA A 78 3.98 4.76 -17.78
CA ALA A 78 4.78 3.86 -16.95
C ALA A 78 5.64 2.90 -17.79
N ALA A 79 5.07 2.33 -18.85
CA ALA A 79 5.78 1.47 -19.78
C ALA A 79 6.84 2.24 -20.57
N ALA A 80 6.51 3.42 -21.09
CA ALA A 80 7.43 4.24 -21.88
C ALA A 80 8.64 4.72 -21.06
N VAL A 81 8.44 5.26 -19.85
CA VAL A 81 9.55 5.66 -18.98
C VAL A 81 10.39 4.45 -18.55
N GLY A 82 9.74 3.31 -18.27
CA GLY A 82 10.39 2.03 -18.00
C GLY A 82 11.28 1.56 -19.13
N THR A 83 10.78 1.66 -20.37
CA THR A 83 11.53 1.29 -21.56
C THR A 83 12.65 2.28 -21.86
N VAL A 84 12.41 3.58 -21.83
CA VAL A 84 13.37 4.57 -22.37
C VAL A 84 14.44 4.99 -21.35
N ALA A 85 14.06 5.16 -20.08
CA ALA A 85 14.88 5.89 -19.11
C ALA A 85 15.20 5.10 -17.83
N ALA A 86 14.43 4.06 -17.51
CA ALA A 86 14.56 3.39 -16.23
C ALA A 86 15.82 2.49 -16.13
N ARG A 87 16.36 2.41 -14.91
CA ARG A 87 17.53 1.61 -14.53
C ARG A 87 17.08 0.31 -13.85
N ALA A 88 17.12 -0.81 -14.56
CA ALA A 88 16.57 -2.08 -14.08
C ALA A 88 17.26 -2.56 -12.77
N GLU A 89 18.55 -2.28 -12.60
CA GLU A 89 19.32 -2.64 -11.41
C GLU A 89 18.79 -2.00 -10.11
N ALA A 90 18.08 -0.88 -10.21
CA ALA A 90 17.51 -0.17 -9.05
C ALA A 90 16.10 -0.65 -8.65
N GLN A 91 15.53 -1.67 -9.32
CA GLN A 91 14.24 -2.28 -8.99
C GLN A 91 13.11 -1.25 -8.75
N LEU A 92 12.64 -1.09 -7.51
CA LEU A 92 11.56 -0.15 -7.16
C LEU A 92 11.98 1.32 -7.20
N GLU A 93 13.26 1.60 -7.43
CA GLU A 93 13.81 2.93 -7.63
C GLU A 93 14.25 3.13 -9.10
N CYS A 94 13.83 2.24 -10.02
CA CYS A 94 14.28 2.25 -11.42
C CYS A 94 14.04 3.58 -12.16
N ILE A 95 13.08 4.39 -11.73
CA ILE A 95 12.78 5.71 -12.30
C ILE A 95 13.19 6.88 -11.42
N ALA A 96 13.92 6.65 -10.32
CA ALA A 96 14.30 7.68 -9.34
C ALA A 96 15.19 8.80 -9.89
N HIS A 97 15.90 8.53 -10.99
CA HIS A 97 16.91 9.43 -11.58
C HIS A 97 16.58 9.80 -13.02
N VAL A 98 15.31 9.74 -13.41
CA VAL A 98 14.84 10.23 -14.71
C VAL A 98 15.05 11.74 -14.77
N THR A 99 15.70 12.21 -15.83
CA THR A 99 16.00 13.63 -16.06
C THR A 99 15.02 14.26 -17.05
N ASP A 100 15.03 15.58 -17.16
CA ASP A 100 14.24 16.30 -18.19
C ASP A 100 14.61 15.87 -19.62
N GLN A 101 15.89 15.59 -19.87
CA GLN A 101 16.36 15.07 -21.17
C GLN A 101 15.84 13.67 -21.44
N ASP A 102 15.79 12.79 -20.43
CA ASP A 102 15.18 11.48 -20.58
C ASP A 102 13.68 11.61 -20.91
N MET A 103 13.01 12.59 -20.30
CA MET A 103 11.60 12.85 -20.58
C MET A 103 11.36 13.33 -22.01
N GLU A 104 12.24 14.09 -22.64
CA GLU A 104 12.13 14.42 -24.07
C GLU A 104 12.11 13.15 -24.93
N ALA A 105 12.99 12.19 -24.64
CA ALA A 105 13.02 10.89 -25.34
C ALA A 105 11.79 10.03 -25.05
N VAL A 106 11.27 10.08 -23.81
CA VAL A 106 10.02 9.39 -23.43
C VAL A 106 8.83 9.97 -24.20
N GLU A 107 8.76 11.29 -24.36
CA GLU A 107 7.68 11.95 -25.12
C GLU A 107 7.72 11.57 -26.59
N GLU A 108 8.92 11.56 -27.20
CA GLU A 108 9.08 11.11 -28.58
C GLU A 108 8.64 9.64 -28.73
N TYR A 109 8.98 8.79 -27.76
CA TYR A 109 8.59 7.38 -27.77
C TYR A 109 7.07 7.19 -27.64
N LEU A 110 6.41 7.98 -26.78
CA LEU A 110 4.96 7.98 -26.60
C LEU A 110 4.23 8.48 -27.85
N ALA A 111 4.73 9.54 -28.50
CA ALA A 111 4.14 10.10 -29.71
C ALA A 111 4.14 9.13 -30.90
N GLN A 112 4.99 8.09 -30.85
CA GLN A 112 5.08 7.06 -31.87
C GLN A 112 4.14 5.86 -31.61
N GLU A 113 3.29 5.93 -30.58
CA GLU A 113 2.26 4.92 -30.26
C GLU A 113 2.82 3.49 -30.13
N ARG A 114 4.07 3.36 -29.64
CA ARG A 114 4.79 2.08 -29.57
C ARG A 114 4.29 1.15 -28.46
N VAL A 115 3.45 1.64 -27.56
CA VAL A 115 2.96 0.89 -26.39
C VAL A 115 1.52 0.45 -26.62
N THR A 116 1.28 -0.86 -26.56
CA THR A 116 -0.06 -1.46 -26.60
C THR A 116 -0.38 -2.11 -25.26
N ILE A 117 -1.50 -1.74 -24.66
CA ILE A 117 -1.97 -2.28 -23.38
C ILE A 117 -3.07 -3.31 -23.62
N LEU A 118 -2.92 -4.50 -23.05
CA LEU A 118 -3.88 -5.59 -23.16
C LEU A 118 -4.24 -6.12 -21.75
N PRO A 119 -5.53 -6.31 -21.43
CA PRO A 119 -5.90 -6.98 -20.20
C PRO A 119 -5.46 -8.45 -20.24
N LEU A 120 -4.94 -8.93 -19.11
CA LEU A 120 -4.57 -10.33 -18.92
C LEU A 120 -5.68 -11.02 -18.11
N ASP A 121 -6.26 -12.08 -18.68
CA ASP A 121 -7.14 -12.98 -17.93
C ASP A 121 -6.28 -13.91 -17.07
N THR A 122 -6.16 -13.57 -15.79
CA THR A 122 -5.30 -14.26 -14.82
C THR A 122 -6.01 -14.39 -13.48
N THR A 123 -5.69 -15.46 -12.75
CA THR A 123 -6.12 -15.64 -11.36
C THR A 123 -5.23 -14.88 -10.37
N HIS A 124 -4.10 -14.34 -10.81
CA HIS A 124 -3.17 -13.58 -9.99
C HIS A 124 -3.55 -12.09 -9.99
N PRO A 125 -3.83 -11.50 -8.82
CA PRO A 125 -4.14 -10.07 -8.75
C PRO A 125 -2.97 -9.19 -9.23
N PHE A 126 -1.73 -9.65 -9.05
CA PHE A 126 -0.53 -8.97 -9.56
C PHE A 126 0.10 -9.86 -10.64
N ASP A 127 -0.04 -9.48 -11.91
CA ASP A 127 0.55 -10.18 -13.05
C ASP A 127 0.86 -9.16 -14.15
N ILE A 128 2.13 -9.09 -14.53
CA ILE A 128 2.63 -8.19 -15.56
C ILE A 128 3.44 -9.03 -16.54
N LEU A 129 3.02 -9.08 -17.80
CA LEU A 129 3.74 -9.71 -18.89
C LEU A 129 4.08 -8.65 -19.93
N VAL A 130 5.36 -8.46 -20.17
CA VAL A 130 5.89 -7.51 -21.16
C VAL A 130 6.49 -8.30 -22.31
N GLU A 131 6.06 -8.01 -23.53
CA GLU A 131 6.75 -8.42 -24.75
C GLU A 131 7.29 -7.17 -25.45
N VAL A 132 8.57 -7.16 -25.80
CA VAL A 132 9.21 -6.06 -26.53
C VAL A 132 9.85 -6.57 -27.81
N ARG A 133 9.79 -5.77 -28.89
CA ARG A 133 10.28 -6.14 -30.22
C ARG A 133 11.13 -5.04 -30.86
N ALA A 134 12.17 -5.43 -31.58
CA ALA A 134 12.94 -4.56 -32.47
C ALA A 134 13.40 -5.36 -33.69
N GLY A 135 12.83 -5.08 -34.86
CA GLY A 135 13.00 -5.95 -36.03
C GLY A 135 12.52 -7.38 -35.74
N GLU A 136 13.39 -8.37 -35.94
CA GLU A 136 13.11 -9.79 -35.65
C GLU A 136 13.39 -10.18 -34.19
N ASP A 137 14.10 -9.35 -33.44
CA ASP A 137 14.44 -9.63 -32.05
C ASP A 137 13.22 -9.41 -31.14
N VAL A 138 13.01 -10.35 -30.21
CA VAL A 138 11.92 -10.35 -29.23
C VAL A 138 12.47 -10.67 -27.84
N ALA A 139 12.02 -9.94 -26.82
CA ALA A 139 12.24 -10.31 -25.43
C ALA A 139 10.92 -10.34 -24.67
N ARG A 140 10.81 -11.25 -23.70
CA ARG A 140 9.63 -11.41 -22.83
C ARG A 140 10.03 -11.43 -21.38
N VAL A 141 9.26 -10.73 -20.55
CA VAL A 141 9.42 -10.69 -19.10
C VAL A 141 8.07 -10.88 -18.45
N ARG A 142 7.99 -11.72 -17.40
CA ARG A 142 6.78 -11.86 -16.57
C ARG A 142 7.11 -11.67 -15.09
N MET A 143 6.27 -10.92 -14.40
CA MET A 143 6.29 -10.72 -12.96
C MET A 143 4.94 -11.10 -12.34
N VAL A 144 4.97 -11.84 -11.22
CA VAL A 144 3.76 -12.36 -10.57
C VAL A 144 3.86 -12.23 -9.05
N ASP A 145 2.74 -11.91 -8.39
CA ASP A 145 2.48 -11.84 -6.94
C ASP A 145 3.29 -10.80 -6.11
N GLN A 146 4.49 -10.39 -6.55
CA GLN A 146 5.30 -9.37 -5.90
C GLN A 146 5.90 -8.39 -6.91
N HIS A 147 6.07 -7.13 -6.48
CA HIS A 147 6.51 -6.00 -7.31
C HIS A 147 7.92 -6.14 -7.92
N THR A 148 8.72 -7.13 -7.52
CA THR A 148 10.05 -7.40 -8.07
C THR A 148 10.27 -8.88 -8.41
N ASN A 149 9.23 -9.72 -8.29
CA ASN A 149 9.37 -11.16 -8.51
C ASN A 149 9.29 -11.52 -10.00
N LEU A 150 10.45 -11.55 -10.65
CA LEU A 150 10.63 -12.01 -12.03
C LEU A 150 10.51 -13.54 -12.11
N VAL A 151 9.45 -14.02 -12.76
CA VAL A 151 9.18 -15.46 -12.91
C VAL A 151 9.58 -15.99 -14.29
N HIS A 152 9.64 -15.13 -15.30
CA HIS A 152 10.07 -15.50 -16.65
C HIS A 152 10.88 -14.38 -17.29
N VAL A 153 12.01 -14.72 -17.91
CA VAL A 153 12.80 -13.84 -18.79
C VAL A 153 13.30 -14.64 -19.98
N SER A 154 13.01 -14.20 -21.21
CA SER A 154 13.50 -14.84 -22.43
C SER A 154 13.84 -13.84 -23.53
N ARG A 155 14.74 -14.25 -24.44
CA ARG A 155 15.10 -13.54 -25.67
C ARG A 155 15.08 -14.51 -26.85
N ASN A 156 14.41 -14.17 -27.95
CA ASN A 156 14.36 -14.96 -29.19
C ASN A 156 14.02 -16.44 -28.96
N GLY A 157 13.14 -16.72 -28.00
CA GLY A 157 12.73 -18.08 -27.60
C GLY A 157 13.69 -18.78 -26.64
N GLN A 158 14.89 -18.25 -26.38
CA GLN A 158 15.79 -18.77 -25.35
C GLN A 158 15.40 -18.24 -23.97
N VAL A 159 15.07 -19.16 -23.05
CA VAL A 159 14.77 -18.84 -21.65
C VAL A 159 16.06 -18.57 -20.88
N LEU A 160 16.14 -17.39 -20.25
CA LEU A 160 17.27 -16.97 -19.42
C LEU A 160 16.97 -17.16 -17.93
N GLN A 161 15.71 -17.03 -17.54
CA GLN A 161 15.22 -17.25 -16.18
C GLN A 161 13.80 -17.81 -16.23
N GLU A 162 13.54 -18.85 -15.45
CA GLU A 162 12.21 -19.41 -15.21
C GLU A 162 12.09 -19.74 -13.72
N ARG A 163 10.95 -19.40 -13.11
CA ARG A 163 10.58 -19.80 -11.75
C ARG A 163 9.14 -20.28 -11.77
N GLU A 164 8.84 -21.29 -10.95
CA GLU A 164 7.47 -21.75 -10.81
C GLU A 164 6.58 -20.62 -10.27
N VAL A 165 5.44 -20.42 -10.94
CA VAL A 165 4.36 -19.58 -10.44
C VAL A 165 3.42 -20.50 -9.65
N PRO A 166 3.30 -20.31 -8.33
CA PRO A 166 2.41 -21.12 -7.50
C PRO A 166 0.96 -21.02 -7.99
N GLN A 167 0.19 -22.11 -7.91
CA GLN A 167 -1.25 -22.04 -8.15
C GLN A 167 -1.95 -21.36 -6.98
N GLY A 168 -2.05 -20.02 -7.05
CA GLY A 168 -2.71 -19.18 -6.04
C GLY A 168 -1.74 -18.35 -5.21
N MET A 169 -2.30 -17.42 -4.44
CA MET A 169 -1.50 -16.57 -3.54
C MET A 169 -0.78 -17.41 -2.49
N GLN A 170 0.54 -17.30 -2.42
CA GLN A 170 1.30 -17.83 -1.28
C GLN A 170 1.01 -16.97 -0.05
N GLU A 171 0.42 -17.58 0.97
CA GLU A 171 0.28 -16.98 2.29
C GLU A 171 1.65 -16.98 2.97
N ASN A 172 2.04 -15.86 3.58
CA ASN A 172 3.27 -15.80 4.37
C ASN A 172 3.05 -16.58 5.68
N PRO A 173 3.72 -17.73 5.91
CA PRO A 173 3.45 -18.55 7.09
C PRO A 173 3.68 -17.81 8.41
N LEU A 174 4.59 -16.82 8.41
CA LEU A 174 4.85 -15.99 9.59
C LEU A 174 3.64 -15.14 9.95
N GLN A 175 2.91 -14.63 8.95
CA GLN A 175 1.73 -13.80 9.18
C GLN A 175 0.57 -14.57 9.80
N GLN A 176 0.55 -15.91 9.69
CA GLN A 176 -0.43 -16.78 10.35
C GLN A 176 -0.21 -16.88 11.87
N LEU A 177 0.94 -16.44 12.37
CA LEU A 177 1.24 -16.39 13.81
C LEU A 177 0.73 -15.10 14.48
N LEU A 178 0.19 -14.14 13.72
CA LEU A 178 -0.35 -12.90 14.25
C LEU A 178 -1.69 -13.15 14.95
N THR A 179 -1.85 -12.60 16.15
CA THR A 179 -3.12 -12.42 16.83
C THR A 179 -3.13 -11.05 17.49
N VAL A 180 -4.31 -10.47 17.73
CA VAL A 180 -4.41 -9.15 18.40
C VAL A 180 -3.72 -9.19 19.77
N GLU A 181 -3.95 -10.25 20.55
CA GLU A 181 -3.29 -10.46 21.85
C GLU A 181 -1.77 -10.60 21.71
N GLY A 182 -1.29 -11.41 20.76
CA GLY A 182 0.13 -11.62 20.53
C GLY A 182 0.84 -10.33 20.13
N ILE A 183 0.19 -9.49 19.31
CA ILE A 183 0.72 -8.19 18.88
C ILE A 183 0.91 -7.25 20.07
N LEU A 184 -0.02 -7.23 21.01
CA LEU A 184 0.11 -6.42 22.23
C LEU A 184 1.21 -6.97 23.14
N ASP A 185 1.24 -8.28 23.39
CA ASP A 185 2.30 -8.92 24.17
C ASP A 185 3.69 -8.64 23.57
N PHE A 186 3.81 -8.70 22.24
CA PHE A 186 5.04 -8.32 21.55
C PHE A 186 5.37 -6.84 21.72
N ALA A 187 4.42 -5.93 21.49
CA ALA A 187 4.65 -4.49 21.63
C ALA A 187 5.10 -4.10 23.04
N ASP A 188 4.56 -4.75 24.07
CA ASP A 188 4.91 -4.51 25.48
C ASP A 188 6.29 -5.07 25.87
N SER A 189 6.81 -6.06 25.15
CA SER A 189 8.02 -6.80 25.53
C SER A 189 9.17 -6.72 24.53
N VAL A 190 8.94 -6.19 23.34
CA VAL A 190 9.96 -6.08 22.29
C VAL A 190 11.12 -5.20 22.74
N ASP A 191 12.33 -5.67 22.45
CA ASP A 191 13.53 -4.84 22.52
C ASP A 191 13.49 -3.86 21.35
N LEU A 192 13.46 -2.55 21.65
CA LEU A 192 13.35 -1.53 20.62
C LEU A 192 14.46 -1.63 19.58
N GLU A 193 15.66 -2.10 19.93
CA GLU A 193 16.76 -2.24 18.98
C GLU A 193 16.44 -3.24 17.84
N ASP A 194 15.62 -4.26 18.10
CA ASP A 194 15.24 -5.25 17.07
C ASP A 194 14.32 -4.67 15.99
N ILE A 195 13.57 -3.61 16.32
CA ILE A 195 12.56 -2.96 15.48
C ILE A 195 12.88 -1.50 15.14
N ARG A 196 13.95 -0.92 15.71
CA ARG A 196 14.28 0.51 15.62
C ARG A 196 14.41 0.94 14.17
N GLN A 197 15.20 0.21 13.38
CA GLN A 197 15.49 0.60 12.00
C GLN A 197 14.24 0.76 11.12
N PRO A 198 13.34 -0.24 10.97
CA PRO A 198 12.15 -0.07 10.14
C PRO A 198 11.16 0.97 10.69
N ILE A 199 10.97 1.05 12.02
CA ILE A 199 10.02 1.98 12.64
C ILE A 199 10.50 3.43 12.58
N GLN A 200 11.79 3.67 12.88
CA GLN A 200 12.38 5.00 12.79
C GLN A 200 12.38 5.50 11.35
N GLN A 201 12.71 4.64 10.37
CA GLN A 201 12.65 5.00 8.96
C GLN A 201 11.21 5.35 8.54
N GLN A 202 10.21 4.59 9.01
CA GLN A 202 8.80 4.90 8.77
C GLN A 202 8.42 6.26 9.35
N ALA A 203 8.79 6.52 10.60
CA ALA A 203 8.50 7.79 11.25
C ALA A 203 9.09 8.97 10.45
N GLN A 204 10.37 8.89 10.08
CA GLN A 204 11.06 9.97 9.37
C GLN A 204 10.46 10.25 7.98
N LEU A 205 10.36 9.22 7.14
CA LEU A 205 9.95 9.39 5.73
C LEU A 205 8.47 9.77 5.62
N ASN A 206 7.60 9.10 6.39
CA ASN A 206 6.17 9.38 6.32
C ASN A 206 5.85 10.76 6.89
N TRP A 207 6.55 11.20 7.94
CA TRP A 207 6.41 12.56 8.45
C TRP A 207 6.85 13.59 7.41
N ALA A 208 7.99 13.39 6.74
CA ALA A 208 8.50 14.29 5.72
C ALA A 208 7.49 14.54 4.59
N ILE A 209 6.92 13.48 4.00
CA ILE A 209 5.92 13.67 2.93
C ILE A 209 4.61 14.26 3.44
N SER A 210 4.23 13.99 4.69
CA SER A 210 3.03 14.60 5.29
C SER A 210 3.21 16.10 5.44
N GLN A 211 4.40 16.56 5.85
CA GLN A 211 4.73 17.98 5.94
C GLN A 211 4.73 18.64 4.56
N GLU A 212 5.38 18.02 3.57
CA GLU A 212 5.34 18.50 2.19
C GLU A 212 3.90 18.60 1.68
N GLY A 213 3.05 17.62 1.98
CA GLY A 213 1.63 17.64 1.61
C GLY A 213 0.80 18.75 2.27
N LEU A 214 1.20 19.23 3.45
CA LEU A 214 0.55 20.34 4.14
C LEU A 214 1.04 21.71 3.64
N GLU A 215 2.33 21.82 3.32
CA GLU A 215 2.97 23.05 2.85
C GLU A 215 2.68 23.30 1.36
N GLY A 216 2.79 22.26 0.54
CA GLY A 216 2.55 22.28 -0.90
C GLY A 216 1.06 22.30 -1.31
N CYS A 217 0.81 22.23 -2.61
CA CYS A 217 -0.53 22.19 -3.20
C CYS A 217 -0.67 20.92 -4.05
N TYR A 218 -1.12 19.84 -3.42
CA TYR A 218 -1.23 18.52 -4.04
C TYR A 218 -2.67 18.01 -4.09
N GLY A 219 -2.98 17.25 -5.14
CA GLY A 219 -4.19 16.45 -5.23
C GLY A 219 -5.46 17.28 -5.02
N ALA A 220 -6.33 16.79 -4.13
CA ALA A 220 -7.56 17.48 -3.76
C ALA A 220 -7.37 18.35 -2.50
N MET A 221 -6.13 18.48 -2.00
CA MET A 221 -5.74 19.28 -0.83
C MET A 221 -6.55 18.94 0.43
N ILE A 222 -7.03 17.70 0.55
CA ILE A 222 -7.87 17.24 1.66
C ILE A 222 -7.15 17.45 2.98
N GLY A 223 -5.88 17.02 3.06
CA GLY A 223 -5.10 17.14 4.28
C GLY A 223 -4.83 18.59 4.67
N LYS A 224 -4.48 19.42 3.69
CA LYS A 224 -4.18 20.84 3.91
C LYS A 224 -5.40 21.63 4.38
N GLU A 225 -6.52 21.49 3.67
CA GLU A 225 -7.77 22.17 4.03
C GLU A 225 -8.30 21.70 5.38
N LEU A 226 -8.24 20.39 5.66
CA LEU A 226 -8.65 19.85 6.96
C LEU A 226 -7.73 20.35 8.09
N MET A 227 -6.42 20.45 7.88
CA MET A 227 -5.49 20.98 8.87
C MET A 227 -5.78 22.46 9.18
N ALA A 228 -6.05 23.26 8.15
CA ALA A 228 -6.37 24.69 8.30
C ALA A 228 -7.65 24.91 9.13
N GLN A 229 -8.62 24.01 9.02
CA GLN A 229 -9.90 24.07 9.72
C GLN A 229 -9.89 23.36 11.08
N ALA A 230 -8.89 22.52 11.36
CA ALA A 230 -8.87 21.65 12.54
C ALA A 230 -8.86 22.43 13.86
N GLY A 231 -8.16 23.56 13.94
CA GLY A 231 -7.97 24.28 15.20
C GLY A 231 -7.44 23.34 16.30
N ASN A 232 -8.22 23.18 17.38
CA ASN A 232 -7.92 22.29 18.50
C ASN A 232 -8.57 20.89 18.38
N ASP A 233 -9.28 20.58 17.29
CA ASP A 233 -9.83 19.24 17.05
C ASP A 233 -8.71 18.26 16.73
N TRP A 234 -8.31 17.50 17.74
CA TRP A 234 -7.27 16.49 17.63
C TRP A 234 -7.61 15.42 16.58
N LYS A 235 -8.88 15.04 16.41
CA LYS A 235 -9.29 14.04 15.41
C LYS A 235 -9.12 14.58 13.99
N ALA A 236 -9.45 15.85 13.77
CA ALA A 236 -9.20 16.51 12.49
C ALA A 236 -7.70 16.58 12.16
N ARG A 237 -6.85 16.90 13.13
CA ARG A 237 -5.38 16.94 12.93
C ARG A 237 -4.79 15.59 12.52
N LEU A 238 -5.20 14.50 13.19
CA LEU A 238 -4.79 13.14 12.85
C LEU A 238 -5.12 12.76 11.41
N ARG A 239 -6.39 13.00 11.02
CA ARG A 239 -6.89 12.77 9.67
C ARG A 239 -6.14 13.62 8.65
N ALA A 240 -5.92 14.89 8.96
CA ALA A 240 -5.27 15.86 8.09
C ALA A 240 -3.83 15.43 7.76
N ARG A 241 -3.05 14.97 8.76
CA ARG A 241 -1.68 14.46 8.56
C ARG A 241 -1.63 13.32 7.56
N ALA A 242 -2.44 12.28 7.77
CA ALA A 242 -2.46 11.12 6.90
C ALA A 242 -2.97 11.46 5.48
N ALA A 243 -4.02 12.29 5.39
CA ALA A 243 -4.56 12.74 4.12
C ALA A 243 -3.54 13.58 3.33
N ALA A 244 -2.82 14.49 3.98
CA ALA A 244 -1.82 15.34 3.33
C ALA A 244 -0.69 14.54 2.70
N GLY A 245 -0.16 13.54 3.43
CA GLY A 245 0.84 12.63 2.86
C GLY A 245 0.31 11.86 1.65
N SER A 246 -0.97 11.48 1.67
CA SER A 246 -1.59 10.81 0.53
C SER A 246 -1.83 11.75 -0.65
N ASP A 247 -2.26 12.99 -0.42
CA ASP A 247 -2.40 14.01 -1.46
C ASP A 247 -1.08 14.22 -2.20
N ALA A 248 0.02 14.43 -1.46
CA ALA A 248 1.36 14.57 -2.02
C ALA A 248 1.77 13.33 -2.82
N ARG A 249 1.70 12.15 -2.20
CA ARG A 249 2.10 10.88 -2.83
C ARG A 249 1.33 10.56 -4.11
N MET A 250 0.01 10.66 -4.07
CA MET A 250 -0.86 10.32 -5.22
C MET A 250 -0.75 11.33 -6.36
N SER A 251 -0.16 12.49 -6.09
CA SER A 251 0.12 13.55 -7.06
C SER A 251 1.54 13.51 -7.60
N GLY A 252 2.34 12.50 -7.24
CA GLY A 252 3.70 12.31 -7.77
C GLY A 252 4.80 13.04 -7.01
N CYS A 253 4.58 13.44 -5.75
CA CYS A 253 5.65 13.90 -4.88
C CYS A 253 6.79 12.85 -4.83
N GLU A 254 8.03 13.33 -4.96
CA GLU A 254 9.23 12.50 -5.08
C GLU A 254 9.73 11.97 -3.73
N LEU A 255 9.25 12.54 -2.62
CA LEU A 255 9.62 12.07 -1.29
C LEU A 255 9.19 10.59 -1.10
N PRO A 256 10.09 9.73 -0.60
CA PRO A 256 9.74 8.34 -0.35
C PRO A 256 8.82 8.21 0.86
N VAL A 257 8.08 7.12 0.90
CA VAL A 257 7.26 6.70 2.05
C VAL A 257 7.61 5.28 2.44
N VAL A 258 7.49 4.94 3.72
CA VAL A 258 7.55 3.54 4.14
C VAL A 258 6.16 2.93 4.07
N ILE A 259 6.03 1.90 3.25
CA ILE A 259 4.80 1.16 3.00
C ILE A 259 4.48 0.22 4.17
N VAL A 260 3.26 -0.31 4.21
CA VAL A 260 2.90 -1.53 4.95
C VAL A 260 1.93 -2.33 4.10
N SER A 261 2.03 -3.67 4.11
CA SER A 261 1.18 -4.55 3.28
C SER A 261 1.19 -4.16 1.79
N GLY A 262 2.36 -3.75 1.30
CA GLY A 262 2.56 -3.33 -0.10
C GLY A 262 1.98 -1.96 -0.48
N SER A 263 1.52 -1.13 0.47
CA SER A 263 0.90 0.17 0.15
C SER A 263 1.42 1.32 0.99
N GLY A 264 1.92 2.36 0.33
CA GLY A 264 2.34 3.61 0.98
C GLY A 264 1.19 4.35 1.64
N ASN A 265 -0.01 4.34 1.07
CA ASN A 265 -1.19 4.97 1.68
C ASN A 265 -1.58 4.25 2.99
N GLN A 266 -1.42 2.93 3.05
CA GLN A 266 -1.58 2.19 4.31
C GLN A 266 -0.48 2.56 5.29
N GLY A 267 0.78 2.69 4.84
CA GLY A 267 1.90 3.08 5.69
C GLY A 267 1.71 4.46 6.32
N LEU A 268 1.28 5.45 5.52
CA LEU A 268 0.92 6.79 5.98
C LEU A 268 -0.21 6.74 7.00
N THR A 269 -1.26 5.97 6.71
CA THR A 269 -2.44 5.86 7.59
C THR A 269 -2.12 5.14 8.90
N ALA A 270 -1.25 4.12 8.88
CA ALA A 270 -0.86 3.36 10.07
C ALA A 270 0.09 4.13 10.99
N SER A 271 0.88 5.08 10.47
CA SER A 271 1.94 5.76 11.23
C SER A 271 1.57 7.19 11.65
N LEU A 272 1.11 8.02 10.73
CA LEU A 272 0.96 9.47 10.96
C LEU A 272 -0.03 9.84 12.06
N PRO A 273 -1.20 9.19 12.19
CA PRO A 273 -2.10 9.45 13.31
C PRO A 273 -1.44 9.10 14.66
N VAL A 274 -0.75 7.96 14.76
CA VAL A 274 -0.09 7.55 16.00
C VAL A 274 0.97 8.58 16.41
N MET A 275 1.77 9.04 15.45
CA MET A 275 2.82 10.04 15.67
C MET A 275 2.26 11.41 16.08
N GLU A 276 1.24 11.90 15.38
CA GLU A 276 0.62 13.19 15.72
C GLU A 276 -0.09 13.12 17.08
N TYR A 277 -0.76 12.00 17.41
CA TYR A 277 -1.36 11.80 18.74
C TYR A 277 -0.29 11.80 19.84
N ALA A 278 0.81 11.07 19.64
CA ALA A 278 1.93 11.02 20.58
C ALA A 278 2.52 12.41 20.80
N ALA A 279 2.76 13.18 19.73
CA ALA A 279 3.26 14.55 19.80
C ALA A 279 2.31 15.46 20.58
N MET A 280 1.00 15.39 20.31
CA MET A 280 -0.02 16.19 21.00
C MET A 280 -0.14 15.86 22.50
N LYS A 281 0.16 14.61 22.89
CA LYS A 281 0.09 14.14 24.29
C LYS A 281 1.44 14.22 25.03
N GLY A 282 2.52 14.61 24.35
CA GLY A 282 3.86 14.59 24.93
C GLY A 282 4.37 13.17 25.25
N ILE A 283 3.91 12.18 24.50
CA ILE A 283 4.33 10.78 24.64
C ILE A 283 5.72 10.62 24.03
N GLY A 284 6.63 9.99 24.79
CA GLY A 284 8.02 9.78 24.36
C GLY A 284 8.18 8.80 23.20
N GLU A 285 9.36 8.85 22.57
CA GLU A 285 9.70 8.07 21.37
C GLU A 285 9.49 6.56 21.57
N GLU A 286 9.91 6.01 22.71
CA GLU A 286 9.76 4.58 23.00
C GLU A 286 8.30 4.13 22.90
N GLN A 287 7.39 4.82 23.59
CA GLN A 287 5.99 4.42 23.62
C GLN A 287 5.30 4.69 22.27
N MET A 288 5.72 5.74 21.57
CA MET A 288 5.29 6.00 20.19
C MET A 288 5.71 4.85 19.25
N TYR A 289 6.94 4.36 19.34
CA TYR A 289 7.41 3.24 18.52
C TYR A 289 6.67 1.94 18.83
N ARG A 290 6.41 1.64 20.11
CA ARG A 290 5.57 0.48 20.49
C ARG A 290 4.16 0.59 19.90
N ALA A 291 3.55 1.76 19.94
CA ALA A 291 2.24 1.98 19.31
C ALA A 291 2.28 1.89 17.78
N MET A 292 3.36 2.35 17.14
CA MET A 292 3.56 2.14 15.70
C MET A 292 3.69 0.64 15.37
N VAL A 293 4.36 -0.16 16.21
CA VAL A 293 4.40 -1.62 16.07
C VAL A 293 2.99 -2.21 16.12
N VAL A 294 2.18 -1.82 17.13
CA VAL A 294 0.77 -2.25 17.23
C VAL A 294 0.01 -1.91 15.95
N SER A 295 0.08 -0.66 15.50
CA SER A 295 -0.64 -0.20 14.30
C SER A 295 -0.23 -0.96 13.03
N ASN A 296 1.08 -1.12 12.79
CA ASN A 296 1.56 -1.81 11.59
C ASN A 296 1.23 -3.30 11.62
N LEU A 297 1.46 -4.00 12.74
CA LEU A 297 1.17 -5.43 12.83
C LEU A 297 -0.32 -5.71 12.77
N LEU A 298 -1.18 -4.87 13.37
CA LEU A 298 -2.64 -4.99 13.21
C LEU A 298 -3.09 -4.73 11.77
N THR A 299 -2.41 -3.82 11.05
CA THR A 299 -2.67 -3.58 9.62
C THR A 299 -2.34 -4.83 8.81
N VAL A 300 -1.16 -5.43 9.04
CA VAL A 300 -0.74 -6.67 8.39
C VAL A 300 -1.71 -7.80 8.73
N HIS A 301 -2.05 -7.99 10.01
CA HIS A 301 -2.93 -9.06 10.48
C HIS A 301 -4.30 -9.04 9.79
N GLN A 302 -4.93 -7.86 9.74
CA GLN A 302 -6.19 -7.69 9.03
C GLN A 302 -6.08 -8.01 7.52
N LYS A 303 -4.91 -7.76 6.93
CA LYS A 303 -4.65 -7.97 5.50
C LYS A 303 -4.29 -9.41 5.15
N THR A 304 -3.74 -10.19 6.08
CA THR A 304 -3.33 -11.59 5.87
C THR A 304 -4.43 -12.40 5.20
N ASN A 305 -5.66 -12.33 5.72
CA ASN A 305 -6.80 -13.11 5.22
C ASN A 305 -7.59 -12.43 4.08
N LEU A 306 -7.35 -11.13 3.83
CA LEU A 306 -7.95 -10.38 2.70
C LEU A 306 -7.21 -10.62 1.38
N GLY A 307 -5.89 -10.83 1.44
CA GLY A 307 -5.01 -10.81 0.27
C GLY A 307 -4.51 -9.40 -0.08
N ARG A 308 -3.52 -9.31 -0.98
CA ARG A 308 -2.77 -8.06 -1.25
C ARG A 308 -3.59 -7.06 -2.05
N LEU A 309 -4.22 -7.49 -3.14
CA LEU A 309 -5.04 -6.66 -4.02
C LEU A 309 -6.49 -7.16 -4.03
N SER A 310 -7.42 -6.26 -3.74
CA SER A 310 -8.86 -6.50 -3.78
C SER A 310 -9.62 -5.20 -4.02
N ALA A 311 -10.95 -5.30 -4.19
CA ALA A 311 -11.83 -4.14 -4.18
C ALA A 311 -12.10 -3.58 -2.77
N PHE A 312 -11.55 -4.18 -1.71
CA PHE A 312 -11.60 -3.61 -0.36
C PHE A 312 -10.49 -2.57 -0.20
N CYS A 313 -10.81 -1.37 0.29
CA CYS A 313 -9.81 -0.34 0.52
C CYS A 313 -8.93 -0.67 1.74
N GLY A 314 -7.67 -1.07 1.50
CA GLY A 314 -6.73 -1.39 2.58
C GLY A 314 -6.43 -0.24 3.54
N ALA A 315 -6.70 1.02 3.15
CA ALA A 315 -6.60 2.16 4.06
C ALA A 315 -7.58 2.06 5.24
N VAL A 316 -8.70 1.32 5.08
CA VAL A 316 -9.61 1.00 6.19
C VAL A 316 -8.89 0.19 7.25
N ASN A 317 -8.16 -0.86 6.87
CA ASN A 317 -7.45 -1.69 7.84
C ASN A 317 -6.40 -0.88 8.62
N ALA A 318 -5.63 -0.05 7.89
CA ALA A 318 -4.64 0.82 8.49
C ALA A 318 -5.25 1.89 9.41
N ALA A 319 -6.40 2.46 9.04
CA ALA A 319 -7.08 3.46 9.85
C ALA A 319 -7.65 2.87 11.14
N CYS A 320 -8.31 1.71 11.06
CA CYS A 320 -8.80 0.98 12.22
C CYS A 320 -7.63 0.59 13.16
N ALA A 321 -6.52 0.13 12.58
CA ALA A 321 -5.32 -0.22 13.35
C ALA A 321 -4.67 0.99 14.02
N ALA A 322 -4.61 2.14 13.35
CA ALA A 322 -4.08 3.38 13.93
C ALA A 322 -4.95 3.86 15.10
N ALA A 323 -6.28 3.79 14.98
CA ALA A 323 -7.17 4.09 16.09
C ALA A 323 -7.01 3.10 17.26
N ALA A 324 -6.83 1.81 16.98
CA ALA A 324 -6.56 0.80 18.00
C ALA A 324 -5.20 1.02 18.69
N ALA A 325 -4.19 1.47 17.95
CA ALA A 325 -2.91 1.88 18.53
C ALA A 325 -3.02 3.14 19.40
N ILE A 326 -3.95 4.06 19.10
CA ILE A 326 -4.29 5.17 20.00
C ILE A 326 -4.95 4.64 21.29
N ALA A 327 -5.83 3.64 21.20
CA ALA A 327 -6.38 2.97 22.39
C ALA A 327 -5.28 2.31 23.25
N TYR A 328 -4.26 1.72 22.60
CA TYR A 328 -3.07 1.19 23.26
C TYR A 328 -2.27 2.30 23.98
N LEU A 329 -2.03 3.45 23.32
CA LEU A 329 -1.36 4.60 23.94
C LEU A 329 -2.11 5.15 25.16
N ASP A 330 -3.43 5.07 25.16
CA ASP A 330 -4.29 5.46 26.28
C ASP A 330 -4.38 4.39 27.39
N GLY A 331 -3.66 3.27 27.27
CA GLY A 331 -3.60 2.23 28.29
C GLY A 331 -4.87 1.39 28.41
N MET A 332 -5.67 1.31 27.34
CA MET A 332 -6.97 0.63 27.36
C MET A 332 -6.88 -0.91 27.29
N GLY A 333 -5.67 -1.46 27.23
CA GLY A 333 -5.41 -2.90 27.23
C GLY A 333 -5.97 -3.63 26.00
N LEU A 334 -6.02 -4.96 26.10
CA LEU A 334 -6.47 -5.84 25.01
C LEU A 334 -7.92 -5.54 24.60
N ASP A 335 -8.83 -5.39 25.55
CA ASP A 335 -10.24 -5.14 25.26
C ASP A 335 -10.40 -3.78 24.55
N GLY A 336 -9.70 -2.74 24.99
CA GLY A 336 -9.70 -1.43 24.33
C GLY A 336 -9.28 -1.48 22.87
N VAL A 337 -8.18 -2.17 22.59
CA VAL A 337 -7.69 -2.37 21.21
C VAL A 337 -8.68 -3.20 20.40
N ALA A 338 -9.14 -4.32 20.95
CA ALA A 338 -10.03 -5.26 20.28
C ALA A 338 -11.37 -4.62 19.90
N HIS A 339 -12.03 -3.96 20.85
CA HIS A 339 -13.32 -3.30 20.59
C HIS A 339 -13.18 -2.05 19.73
N THR A 340 -12.06 -1.33 19.81
CA THR A 340 -11.77 -0.26 18.85
C THR A 340 -11.73 -0.82 17.42
N LEU A 341 -11.01 -1.92 17.19
CA LEU A 341 -10.95 -2.57 15.87
C LEU A 341 -12.34 -3.03 15.41
N VAL A 342 -13.06 -3.78 16.25
CA VAL A 342 -14.39 -4.31 15.92
C VAL A 342 -15.35 -3.17 15.58
N ASN A 343 -15.41 -2.13 16.42
CA ASN A 343 -16.32 -1.01 16.21
C ASN A 343 -16.01 -0.26 14.92
N SER A 344 -14.73 -0.01 14.66
CA SER A 344 -14.29 0.69 13.45
C SER A 344 -14.66 -0.11 12.19
N LEU A 345 -14.34 -1.41 12.19
CA LEU A 345 -14.59 -2.28 11.05
C LEU A 345 -16.08 -2.50 10.79
N ALA A 346 -16.91 -2.59 11.83
CA ALA A 346 -18.36 -2.70 11.67
C ALA A 346 -18.95 -1.50 10.88
N VAL A 347 -18.36 -0.31 11.02
CA VAL A 347 -18.84 0.93 10.40
C VAL A 347 -18.32 1.10 8.98
N VAL A 348 -17.03 0.84 8.73
CA VAL A 348 -16.37 1.25 7.47
C VAL A 348 -15.93 0.10 6.55
N SER A 349 -16.20 -1.16 6.92
CA SER A 349 -15.91 -2.34 6.08
C SER A 349 -16.85 -2.45 4.88
N GLY A 350 -16.60 -1.61 3.89
CA GLY A 350 -17.34 -1.51 2.62
C GLY A 350 -16.78 -0.45 1.68
N MET A 351 -15.84 0.37 2.14
CA MET A 351 -15.14 1.33 1.30
C MET A 351 -14.38 0.62 0.17
N VAL A 352 -14.71 0.97 -1.08
CA VAL A 352 -14.15 0.31 -2.26
C VAL A 352 -12.77 0.86 -2.64
N CYS A 353 -11.91 -0.01 -3.18
CA CYS A 353 -10.65 0.32 -3.82
C CYS A 353 -10.81 0.27 -5.35
N ASP A 354 -10.95 1.44 -5.95
CA ASP A 354 -11.13 1.70 -7.38
C ASP A 354 -9.88 2.35 -8.00
N GLY A 355 -8.70 2.03 -7.47
CA GLY A 355 -7.41 2.48 -7.99
C GLY A 355 -6.83 3.71 -7.31
N ALA A 356 -5.51 3.86 -7.42
CA ALA A 356 -4.75 4.97 -6.86
C ALA A 356 -5.06 6.28 -7.59
N LYS A 357 -5.46 7.31 -6.84
CA LYS A 357 -5.83 8.64 -7.33
C LYS A 357 -6.01 9.63 -6.17
N ALA A 358 -6.26 10.89 -6.49
CA ALA A 358 -6.44 11.97 -5.51
C ALA A 358 -7.51 11.66 -4.44
N SER A 359 -8.59 10.94 -4.77
CA SER A 359 -9.62 10.59 -3.79
C SER A 359 -9.14 9.65 -2.66
N CYS A 360 -7.95 9.05 -2.77
CA CYS A 360 -7.37 8.26 -1.69
C CYS A 360 -7.20 9.08 -0.40
N ALA A 361 -6.84 10.35 -0.48
CA ALA A 361 -6.70 11.22 0.69
C ALA A 361 -8.03 11.37 1.45
N ALA A 362 -9.13 11.59 0.72
CA ALA A 362 -10.47 11.66 1.31
C ALA A 362 -10.90 10.32 1.93
N LYS A 363 -10.62 9.20 1.26
CA LYS A 363 -10.90 7.85 1.77
C LYS A 363 -10.15 7.55 3.07
N ILE A 364 -8.88 7.94 3.16
CA ILE A 364 -8.07 7.82 4.39
C ILE A 364 -8.67 8.67 5.52
N SER A 365 -9.02 9.92 5.24
CA SER A 365 -9.62 10.82 6.24
C SER A 365 -10.90 10.23 6.84
N LEU A 366 -11.82 9.75 5.98
CA LEU A 366 -13.09 9.16 6.42
C LEU A 366 -12.91 7.80 7.11
N ALA A 367 -11.95 6.99 6.67
CA ALA A 367 -11.63 5.73 7.36
C ALA A 367 -11.08 5.98 8.77
N LEU A 368 -10.21 6.99 8.93
CA LEU A 368 -9.70 7.39 10.24
C LEU A 368 -10.80 7.99 11.12
N GLU A 369 -11.75 8.73 10.55
CA GLU A 369 -12.92 9.21 11.30
C GLU A 369 -13.74 8.06 11.88
N ALA A 370 -14.03 7.02 11.09
CA ALA A 370 -14.69 5.81 11.57
C ALA A 370 -13.84 5.06 12.62
N GLY A 371 -12.52 5.01 12.42
CA GLY A 371 -11.57 4.45 13.39
C GLY A 371 -11.65 5.12 14.77
N LEU A 372 -11.54 6.45 14.76
CA LEU A 372 -11.57 7.27 15.96
C LEU A 372 -12.95 7.26 16.63
N MET A 373 -14.03 7.15 15.85
CA MET A 373 -15.38 6.92 16.36
C MET A 373 -15.46 5.60 17.12
N GLY A 374 -14.92 4.50 16.58
CA GLY A 374 -14.90 3.20 17.25
C GLY A 374 -14.15 3.22 18.58
N TYR A 375 -13.03 3.96 18.64
CA TYR A 375 -12.27 4.22 19.86
C TYR A 375 -13.09 5.03 20.88
N GLU A 376 -13.73 6.13 20.47
CA GLU A 376 -14.54 6.98 21.36
C GLU A 376 -15.77 6.22 21.90
N MET A 377 -16.40 5.40 21.06
CA MET A 377 -17.52 4.54 21.47
C MET A 377 -17.12 3.62 22.62
N TYR A 378 -16.02 2.89 22.47
CA TYR A 378 -15.59 1.96 23.50
C TYR A 378 -15.14 2.68 24.78
N LYS A 379 -14.46 3.83 24.64
CA LYS A 379 -14.11 4.70 25.76
C LYS A 379 -15.35 5.20 26.52
N ALA A 380 -16.49 5.34 25.85
CA ALA A 380 -17.78 5.69 26.46
C ALA A 380 -18.55 4.47 27.02
N GLY A 381 -17.99 3.26 26.95
CA GLY A 381 -18.64 2.03 27.44
C GLY A 381 -19.62 1.41 26.44
N HIS A 382 -19.49 1.71 25.15
CA HIS A 382 -20.34 1.20 24.09
C HIS A 382 -19.58 0.36 23.07
N GLU A 383 -20.23 -0.69 22.56
CA GLU A 383 -19.70 -1.60 21.55
C GLU A 383 -20.82 -2.10 20.63
N PHE A 384 -20.45 -2.62 19.45
CA PHE A 384 -21.35 -3.47 18.67
C PHE A 384 -21.22 -4.92 19.14
N TYR A 385 -22.32 -5.66 19.02
CA TYR A 385 -22.44 -7.01 19.55
C TYR A 385 -22.47 -8.07 18.45
N ASP A 386 -22.24 -9.32 18.86
CA ASP A 386 -22.39 -10.46 17.95
C ASP A 386 -23.80 -10.51 17.35
N GLY A 387 -23.87 -10.60 16.02
CA GLY A 387 -25.13 -10.54 15.28
C GLY A 387 -25.47 -9.16 14.69
N ASP A 388 -24.76 -8.10 15.09
CA ASP A 388 -24.87 -6.79 14.42
C ASP A 388 -24.18 -6.85 13.04
N GLY A 389 -24.93 -7.31 12.05
CA GLY A 389 -24.45 -7.46 10.68
C GLY A 389 -23.30 -8.46 10.55
N ILE A 390 -22.09 -7.95 10.25
CA ILE A 390 -20.89 -8.78 10.03
C ILE A 390 -20.07 -9.02 11.31
N VAL A 391 -20.45 -8.42 12.44
CA VAL A 391 -19.74 -8.58 13.71
C VAL A 391 -19.93 -9.99 14.26
N LYS A 392 -18.83 -10.57 14.75
CA LYS A 392 -18.79 -11.86 15.43
C LYS A 392 -18.06 -11.77 16.76
N LYS A 393 -18.58 -12.46 17.78
CA LYS A 393 -17.95 -12.50 19.11
C LYS A 393 -16.47 -12.89 19.02
N GLY A 394 -15.60 -12.05 19.59
CA GLY A 394 -14.15 -12.19 19.52
C GLY A 394 -13.58 -11.45 18.30
N VAL A 395 -12.55 -10.62 18.55
CA VAL A 395 -11.95 -9.75 17.51
C VAL A 395 -11.50 -10.54 16.29
N GLU A 396 -10.83 -11.68 16.48
CA GLU A 396 -10.34 -12.54 15.40
C GLU A 396 -11.47 -13.03 14.48
N ASN A 397 -12.64 -13.35 15.05
CA ASN A 397 -13.79 -13.79 14.27
C ASN A 397 -14.35 -12.66 13.40
N THR A 398 -14.41 -11.44 13.94
CA THR A 398 -14.82 -10.26 13.16
C THR A 398 -13.80 -9.94 12.06
N LEU A 399 -12.50 -9.99 12.34
CA LEU A 399 -11.46 -9.81 11.31
C LEU A 399 -11.62 -10.82 10.18
N ASN A 400 -11.91 -12.09 10.50
CA ASN A 400 -12.16 -13.13 9.52
C ASN A 400 -13.43 -12.90 8.69
N MET A 401 -14.49 -12.33 9.26
CA MET A 401 -15.70 -11.98 8.49
C MET A 401 -15.45 -10.83 7.53
N VAL A 402 -14.72 -9.79 7.96
CA VAL A 402 -14.29 -8.69 7.08
C VAL A 402 -13.39 -9.22 5.97
N ALA A 403 -12.45 -10.11 6.31
CA ALA A 403 -11.57 -10.74 5.35
C ALA A 403 -12.35 -11.55 4.30
N ARG A 404 -13.32 -12.35 4.74
CA ARG A 404 -14.21 -13.10 3.85
C ARG A 404 -15.02 -12.18 2.93
N LEU A 405 -15.57 -11.08 3.46
CA LEU A 405 -16.30 -10.09 2.67
C LEU A 405 -15.42 -9.47 1.59
N GLY A 406 -14.23 -8.98 1.96
CA GLY A 406 -13.31 -8.35 1.01
C GLY A 406 -12.70 -9.31 0.00
N ARG A 407 -12.37 -10.54 0.40
CA ARG A 407 -11.74 -11.55 -0.47
C ARG A 407 -12.74 -12.24 -1.41
N LEU A 408 -13.88 -12.67 -0.88
CA LEU A 408 -14.88 -13.43 -1.64
C LEU A 408 -16.02 -12.54 -2.13
N GLY A 409 -16.61 -11.74 -1.24
CA GLY A 409 -17.78 -10.92 -1.56
C GLY A 409 -17.46 -9.83 -2.58
N MET A 410 -16.33 -9.14 -2.45
CA MET A 410 -15.95 -8.03 -3.33
C MET A 410 -15.23 -8.48 -4.62
N ARG A 411 -15.14 -9.79 -4.91
CA ARG A 411 -14.51 -10.27 -6.16
C ARG A 411 -15.26 -9.81 -7.41
N GLU A 412 -16.59 -9.90 -7.38
CA GLU A 412 -17.43 -9.37 -8.48
C GLU A 412 -17.45 -7.84 -8.48
N THR A 413 -17.40 -7.20 -7.29
CA THR A 413 -17.24 -5.75 -7.19
C THR A 413 -15.97 -5.28 -7.89
N ASP A 414 -14.86 -6.01 -7.75
CA ASP A 414 -13.60 -5.69 -8.41
C ASP A 414 -13.72 -5.75 -9.94
N ARG A 415 -14.40 -6.79 -10.46
CA ARG A 415 -14.68 -6.93 -11.90
C ARG A 415 -15.55 -5.80 -12.44
N GLU A 416 -16.57 -5.40 -11.68
CA GLU A 416 -17.48 -4.33 -12.08
C GLU A 416 -16.79 -2.96 -12.05
N ILE A 417 -15.96 -2.70 -11.03
CA ILE A 417 -15.11 -1.51 -11.00
C ILE A 417 -14.22 -1.44 -12.25
N LEU A 418 -13.60 -2.57 -12.64
CA LEU A 418 -12.75 -2.62 -13.83
C LEU A 418 -13.53 -2.27 -15.10
N ARG A 419 -14.71 -2.88 -15.29
CA ARG A 419 -15.63 -2.59 -16.39
C ARG A 419 -15.99 -1.11 -16.49
N ILE A 420 -16.44 -0.51 -15.38
CA ILE A 420 -16.73 0.93 -15.28
C ILE A 420 -15.50 1.75 -15.67
N MET A 421 -14.32 1.38 -15.17
CA MET A 421 -13.08 2.12 -15.45
C MET A 421 -12.61 1.96 -16.90
N THR A 422 -12.85 0.82 -17.56
CA THR A 422 -12.39 0.55 -18.93
C THR A 422 -13.44 0.82 -19.99
N GLY A 423 -14.69 1.11 -19.62
CA GLY A 423 -15.80 1.31 -20.55
C GLY A 423 -16.25 0.02 -21.24
N GLN A 424 -16.01 -1.13 -20.61
CA GLN A 424 -16.50 -2.45 -21.01
C GLN A 424 -17.74 -2.80 -20.22
#